data_AF-A0A836VCP8-F1
#
_entry.id   AF-A0A836VCP8-F1
#
_cell.length_a   1.000
_cell.length_b   1.000
_cell.length_c   1.000
_cell.angle_alpha   90.00
_cell.angle_beta   90.00
_cell.angle_gamma   90.00
#
_symmetry.space_group_name_H-M   'P 1'
#
loop_
_entity.id
_entity.type
_entity.pdbx_description
1 polymer ?
#
loop_
_entity_poly.entity_id
_entity_poly.type
_entity_poly.pdbx_seq_one_letter_code
_entity_poly.pdbx_strand_id
1 'polypeptide(L)'
;RGQPEDGFALENFDGTGSWRTTDAGSPIDSSGILPDGTPFKGPVGLQEVLLKKGGEFMVTTTEKLLTYALGRGLEYYDGPAVRGIIREAAANDYRWSSLILSIVKSTPFQMRRSEQP
;
A
#
# COMPACT_ATOMS: atom_id res chain seq x y z
N ARG A 1 -25.42 -22.41 3.08
CA ARG A 1 -25.50 -20.97 2.72
C ARG A 1 -24.11 -20.40 3.01
N GLY A 2 -23.20 -20.52 2.03
CA GLY A 2 -21.80 -20.12 2.20
C GLY A 2 -21.74 -18.60 2.30
N GLN A 3 -21.15 -18.10 3.38
CA GLN A 3 -20.77 -16.69 3.46
C GLN A 3 -19.60 -16.51 2.48
N PRO A 4 -19.55 -15.43 1.69
CA PRO A 4 -18.37 -15.16 0.88
C PRO A 4 -17.18 -15.02 1.83
N GLU A 5 -16.30 -16.02 1.77
CA GLU A 5 -15.00 -16.01 2.44
C GLU A 5 -14.31 -14.70 2.06
N ASP A 6 -13.74 -13.98 3.02
CA ASP A 6 -13.10 -12.68 2.80
C ASP A 6 -12.06 -12.79 1.66
N GLY A 7 -12.42 -12.36 0.44
CA GLY A 7 -11.50 -12.43 -0.69
C GLY A 7 -10.34 -11.48 -0.44
N PHE A 8 -9.13 -12.05 -0.33
CA PHE A 8 -7.94 -11.25 -0.18
C PHE A 8 -7.76 -10.42 -1.45
N ALA A 9 -7.86 -9.09 -1.34
CA ALA A 9 -7.69 -8.17 -2.46
C ALA A 9 -6.40 -8.39 -3.27
N LEU A 10 -5.41 -9.06 -2.65
CA LEU A 10 -4.11 -9.36 -3.21
C LEU A 10 -3.96 -10.82 -3.66
N GLU A 11 -5.01 -11.66 -3.71
CA GLU A 11 -4.91 -13.05 -4.19
C GLU A 11 -4.32 -13.16 -5.60
N ASN A 12 -4.50 -12.10 -6.41
CA ASN A 12 -3.90 -12.03 -7.74
C ASN A 12 -2.38 -11.94 -7.71
N PHE A 13 -1.73 -11.67 -6.58
CA PHE A 13 -0.27 -11.67 -6.44
C PHE A 13 0.20 -12.98 -5.79
N ASP A 14 1.19 -13.65 -6.39
CA ASP A 14 1.89 -14.74 -5.71
C ASP A 14 2.95 -14.22 -4.72
N GLY A 15 3.62 -15.15 -4.00
CA GLY A 15 4.66 -14.81 -3.03
C GLY A 15 5.90 -14.12 -3.62
N THR A 16 6.02 -14.06 -4.95
CA THR A 16 7.07 -13.31 -5.66
C THR A 16 6.57 -11.97 -6.24
N GLY A 17 5.28 -11.69 -6.12
CA GLY A 17 4.63 -10.49 -6.68
C GLY A 17 4.18 -10.62 -8.13
N SER A 18 4.11 -11.83 -8.70
CA SER A 18 3.61 -12.04 -10.07
C SER A 18 2.09 -12.05 -10.12
N TRP A 19 1.52 -11.45 -11.18
CA TRP A 19 0.08 -11.39 -11.39
C TRP A 19 -0.48 -12.73 -11.90
N ARG A 20 -1.54 -13.23 -11.27
CA ARG A 20 -2.25 -14.46 -11.62
C ARG A 20 -3.74 -14.18 -11.73
N THR A 21 -4.37 -14.83 -12.72
CA THR A 21 -5.84 -14.79 -12.92
C THR A 21 -6.52 -16.08 -12.52
N THR A 22 -5.75 -17.14 -12.28
CA THR A 22 -6.24 -18.47 -11.92
C THR A 22 -5.32 -19.09 -10.86
N ASP A 23 -5.91 -19.79 -9.90
CA ASP A 23 -5.19 -20.60 -8.92
C ASP A 23 -5.76 -22.02 -8.90
N ALA A 24 -4.88 -23.03 -8.94
CA ALA A 24 -5.25 -24.45 -8.99
C ALA A 24 -6.34 -24.82 -10.04
N GLY A 25 -6.44 -24.09 -11.15
CA GLY A 25 -7.43 -24.32 -12.22
C GLY A 25 -8.76 -23.57 -12.06
N SER A 26 -8.93 -22.79 -10.99
CA SER A 26 -10.10 -21.93 -10.76
C SER A 26 -9.78 -20.45 -10.96
N PRO A 27 -10.71 -19.61 -11.45
CA PRO A 27 -10.54 -18.16 -11.44
C PRO A 27 -10.35 -17.62 -10.03
N ILE A 28 -9.40 -16.71 -9.86
CA ILE A 28 -9.19 -16.01 -8.58
C ILE A 28 -10.30 -14.99 -8.38
N ASP A 29 -11.01 -15.08 -7.25
CA ASP A 29 -11.96 -14.05 -6.82
C ASP A 29 -11.30 -13.13 -5.79
N SER A 30 -10.85 -11.97 -6.25
CA SER A 30 -10.25 -10.95 -5.39
C SER A 30 -11.26 -9.91 -4.89
N SER A 31 -12.56 -10.22 -4.90
CA SER A 31 -13.60 -9.36 -4.34
C SER A 31 -13.75 -9.52 -2.83
N GLY A 32 -14.10 -8.43 -2.15
CA GLY A 32 -14.28 -8.44 -0.70
C GLY A 32 -15.12 -7.29 -0.21
N ILE A 33 -15.45 -7.29 1.08
CA ILE A 33 -16.27 -6.28 1.73
C ILE A 33 -15.53 -5.79 2.96
N LEU A 34 -15.38 -4.47 3.11
CA LEU A 34 -14.79 -3.88 4.31
C LEU A 34 -15.74 -3.99 5.53
N PRO A 35 -15.24 -3.85 6.77
CA PRO A 35 -16.07 -3.96 7.97
C PRO A 35 -17.26 -2.98 8.04
N ASP A 36 -17.23 -1.90 7.27
CA ASP A 36 -18.33 -0.92 7.16
C ASP A 36 -19.32 -1.25 6.03
N GLY A 37 -19.18 -2.41 5.38
CA GLY A 37 -20.03 -2.87 4.30
C GLY A 37 -19.62 -2.39 2.91
N THR A 38 -18.51 -1.66 2.76
CA THR A 38 -18.09 -1.16 1.44
C THR A 38 -17.49 -2.29 0.60
N PRO A 39 -18.06 -2.65 -0.57
CA PRO A 39 -17.50 -3.68 -1.42
C PRO A 39 -16.30 -3.15 -2.22
N PHE A 40 -15.36 -4.04 -2.51
CA PHE A 40 -14.23 -3.77 -3.42
C PHE A 40 -13.95 -4.99 -4.31
N LYS A 41 -13.21 -4.76 -5.41
CA LYS A 41 -12.75 -5.83 -6.29
C LYS A 41 -11.29 -5.64 -6.66
N GLY A 42 -10.48 -6.62 -6.31
CA GLY A 42 -9.05 -6.64 -6.57
C GLY A 42 -8.29 -5.53 -5.85
N PRO A 43 -6.99 -5.42 -6.12
CA PRO A 43 -6.12 -4.45 -5.45
C PRO A 43 -6.51 -3.01 -5.76
N VAL A 44 -6.94 -2.74 -7.00
CA VAL A 44 -7.34 -1.40 -7.45
C VAL A 44 -8.64 -0.97 -6.77
N GLY A 45 -9.66 -1.85 -6.72
CA GLY A 45 -10.90 -1.54 -6.03
C GLY A 45 -10.69 -1.34 -4.53
N LEU A 46 -9.84 -2.16 -3.90
CA LEU A 46 -9.48 -1.98 -2.49
C LEU A 46 -8.79 -0.64 -2.28
N GLN A 47 -7.81 -0.31 -3.13
CA GLN A 47 -7.10 0.97 -3.09
C GLN A 47 -8.07 2.15 -3.20
N GLU A 48 -8.98 2.15 -4.16
CA GLU A 48 -9.97 3.23 -4.34
C GLU A 48 -10.85 3.43 -3.10
N VAL A 49 -11.31 2.33 -2.50
CA VAL A 49 -12.13 2.40 -1.29
C VAL A 49 -11.32 2.96 -0.11
N LEU A 50 -10.08 2.53 0.04
CA LEU A 50 -9.19 3.01 1.10
C LEU A 50 -8.81 4.48 0.92
N LEU A 51 -8.62 4.93 -0.32
CA LEU A 51 -8.43 6.36 -0.65
C LEU A 51 -9.66 7.20 -0.31
N LYS A 52 -10.87 6.67 -0.51
CA LYS A 52 -12.13 7.33 -0.15
C LYS A 52 -12.36 7.40 1.36
N LYS A 53 -11.82 6.45 2.13
CA LYS A 53 -11.90 6.44 3.61
C LYS A 53 -11.04 7.50 4.31
N GLY A 54 -10.19 8.22 3.56
CA GLY A 54 -9.57 9.46 4.01
C GLY A 54 -8.05 9.44 4.03
N GLY A 55 -7.47 10.64 4.21
CA GLY A 55 -6.01 10.84 4.21
C GLY A 55 -5.27 10.04 5.29
N GLU A 56 -5.93 9.65 6.38
CA GLU A 56 -5.33 8.86 7.46
C GLU A 56 -4.84 7.48 7.00
N PHE A 57 -5.56 6.80 6.12
CA PHE A 57 -5.09 5.52 5.58
C PHE A 57 -3.76 5.70 4.84
N MET A 58 -3.70 6.70 3.95
CA MET A 58 -2.48 7.00 3.21
C MET A 58 -1.34 7.45 4.11
N VAL A 59 -1.63 8.18 5.19
CA VAL A 59 -0.65 8.52 6.22
C VAL A 59 -0.10 7.24 6.85
N THR A 60 -0.95 6.39 7.41
CA THR A 60 -0.52 5.16 8.10
C THR A 60 0.24 4.23 7.16
N THR A 61 -0.22 4.03 5.92
CA THR A 61 0.48 3.21 4.92
C THR A 61 1.85 3.80 4.59
N THR A 62 1.93 5.11 4.35
CA THR A 62 3.20 5.79 4.07
C THR A 62 4.16 5.67 5.25
N GLU A 63 3.67 5.82 6.49
CA GLU A 63 4.48 5.70 7.69
C GLU A 63 5.05 4.29 7.86
N LYS A 64 4.23 3.26 7.64
CA LYS A 64 4.63 1.84 7.72
C LYS A 64 5.66 1.50 6.65
N LEU A 65 5.46 1.96 5.41
CA LEU A 65 6.40 1.74 4.32
C LEU A 65 7.72 2.47 4.54
N LEU A 66 7.67 3.73 5.01
CA LEU A 66 8.87 4.49 5.31
C LEU A 66 9.63 3.87 6.49
N THR A 67 8.93 3.44 7.55
CA THR A 67 9.52 2.67 8.66
C THR A 67 10.28 1.44 8.17
N TYR A 68 9.64 0.66 7.30
CA TYR A 68 10.27 -0.51 6.69
C TYR A 68 11.51 -0.13 5.86
N ALA A 69 11.39 0.91 5.01
CA ALA A 69 12.47 1.37 4.15
C ALA A 69 13.68 1.93 4.93
N LEU A 70 13.44 2.53 6.10
CA LEU A 70 14.48 3.07 6.98
C LEU A 70 15.07 2.02 7.92
N GLY A 71 14.34 0.94 8.21
CA GLY A 71 14.74 -0.07 9.20
C GLY A 71 14.64 0.44 10.65
N ARG A 72 13.98 1.58 10.87
CA ARG A 72 13.74 2.20 12.18
C ARG A 72 12.35 2.79 12.23
N GLY A 73 11.81 2.98 13.44
CA GLY A 73 10.60 3.77 13.65
C GLY A 73 10.79 5.21 13.16
N LEU A 74 9.68 5.84 12.79
CA LEU A 74 9.67 7.27 12.45
C LEU A 74 9.81 8.12 13.70
N GLU A 75 10.53 9.22 13.54
CA GLU A 75 10.69 10.25 14.57
C GLU A 75 9.90 11.51 14.21
N TYR A 76 9.80 12.44 15.17
CA TYR A 76 9.03 13.68 15.00
C TYR A 76 9.47 14.49 13.77
N TYR A 77 10.75 14.39 13.39
CA TYR A 77 11.33 15.09 12.24
C TYR A 77 11.06 14.41 10.89
N ASP A 78 10.51 13.18 10.86
CA ASP A 78 10.15 12.49 9.61
C ASP A 78 8.77 12.93 9.08
N GLY A 79 7.95 13.60 9.90
CA GLY A 79 6.61 14.06 9.53
C GLY A 79 6.53 14.92 8.25
N PRO A 80 7.45 15.88 8.01
CA PRO A 80 7.52 16.59 6.73
C PRO A 80 7.75 15.68 5.52
N ALA A 81 8.57 14.64 5.66
CA ALA A 81 8.84 13.69 4.58
C ALA A 81 7.59 12.86 4.25
N VAL A 82 6.88 12.36 5.27
CA VAL A 82 5.60 11.65 5.09
C VAL A 82 4.58 12.51 4.33
N ARG A 83 4.40 13.77 4.74
CA ARG A 83 3.47 14.69 4.05
C ARG A 83 3.89 14.98 2.62
N GLY A 84 5.19 15.09 2.35
CA GLY A 84 5.74 15.27 1.01
C GLY A 84 5.45 14.06 0.11
N ILE A 85 5.69 12.86 0.61
CA ILE A 85 5.43 11.60 -0.09
C ILE A 85 3.95 11.48 -0.46
N ILE A 86 3.04 11.78 0.48
CA ILE A 86 1.60 11.69 0.25
C ILE A 86 1.15 12.72 -0.79
N ARG A 87 1.67 13.95 -0.75
CA ARG A 87 1.38 14.98 -1.77
C ARG A 87 1.83 14.55 -3.16
N GLU A 88 3.04 14.01 -3.29
CA GLU A 88 3.57 13.55 -4.57
C GLU A 88 2.78 12.34 -5.09
N ALA A 89 2.44 11.38 -4.22
CA ALA A 89 1.60 10.26 -4.57
C ALA A 89 0.20 10.72 -5.01
N ALA A 90 -0.41 11.69 -4.31
CA ALA A 90 -1.72 12.24 -4.66
C ALA A 90 -1.72 12.90 -6.05
N ALA A 91 -0.64 13.61 -6.41
CA ALA A 91 -0.49 14.20 -7.74
C ALA A 91 -0.40 13.14 -8.87
N ASN A 92 -0.19 11.87 -8.52
CA ASN A 92 -0.06 10.75 -9.44
C ASN A 92 -1.10 9.66 -9.17
N ASP A 93 -2.32 10.06 -8.78
CA ASP A 93 -3.46 9.16 -8.50
C ASP A 93 -3.16 8.05 -7.49
N TYR A 94 -2.26 8.34 -6.55
CA TYR A 94 -1.78 7.40 -5.53
C TYR A 94 -1.25 6.07 -6.08
N ARG A 95 -0.77 6.04 -7.35
CA ARG A 95 -0.19 4.84 -7.95
C ARG A 95 0.88 4.24 -7.04
N TRP A 96 0.86 2.92 -6.85
CA TRP A 96 1.81 2.21 -5.99
C TRP A 96 3.27 2.52 -6.35
N SER A 97 3.58 2.55 -7.66
CA SER A 97 4.91 2.94 -8.15
C SER A 97 5.29 4.36 -7.79
N SER A 98 4.35 5.31 -7.79
CA SER A 98 4.60 6.69 -7.38
C SER A 98 4.86 6.80 -5.88
N LEU A 99 4.11 6.06 -5.05
CA LEU A 99 4.32 6.02 -3.61
C LEU A 99 5.72 5.50 -3.27
N ILE A 100 6.11 4.37 -3.87
CA ILE A 100 7.43 3.77 -3.68
C ILE A 100 8.53 4.71 -4.19
N LEU A 101 8.36 5.30 -5.38
CA LEU A 101 9.34 6.25 -5.92
C LEU A 101 9.50 7.48 -5.03
N SER A 102 8.41 7.99 -4.47
CA SER A 102 8.42 9.14 -3.56
C SER A 102 9.13 8.82 -2.25
N ILE A 103 8.95 7.60 -1.72
CA ILE A 103 9.72 7.10 -0.56
C ILE A 103 11.21 7.06 -0.90
N VAL A 104 11.57 6.45 -2.03
CA VAL A 104 12.97 6.33 -2.47
C VAL A 104 13.62 7.70 -2.66
N LYS A 105 12.88 8.69 -3.17
CA LYS A 105 13.39 10.06 -3.37
C LYS A 105 13.42 10.90 -2.08
N SER A 106 12.82 10.43 -0.99
CA SER A 106 12.73 11.21 0.25
C SER A 106 14.09 11.40 0.92
N THR A 107 14.30 12.55 1.55
CA THR A 107 15.52 12.85 2.32
C THR A 107 15.87 11.78 3.36
N PRO A 108 14.94 11.29 4.21
CA PRO A 108 15.28 10.26 5.19
C PRO A 108 15.75 8.96 4.54
N PHE A 109 15.25 8.61 3.35
CA PHE A 109 15.73 7.44 2.61
C PHE A 109 17.11 7.69 1.98
N GLN A 110 17.28 8.80 1.26
CA GLN A 110 18.52 9.11 0.53
C GLN A 110 19.71 9.41 1.44
N MET A 111 19.46 10.01 2.61
CA MET A 111 20.50 10.38 3.57
C MET A 111 20.61 9.41 4.75
N ARG A 112 20.00 8.22 4.63
CA ARG A 112 20.22 7.13 5.57
C ARG A 112 21.70 6.75 5.53
N ARG A 113 22.42 6.93 6.64
CA ARG A 113 23.73 6.28 6.83
C ARG A 113 23.49 4.77 6.84
N SER A 114 23.92 4.09 5.80
CA SER A 114 24.16 2.66 5.88
C SER A 114 25.26 2.44 6.92
N GLU A 115 25.01 1.65 7.96
CA GLU A 115 26.12 1.03 8.70
C GLU A 115 26.98 0.31 7.66
N GLN A 116 28.27 0.67 7.60
CA GLN A 116 29.21 -0.01 6.74
C GLN A 116 29.28 -1.50 7.16
N PRO A 117 29.39 -2.43 6.19
CA PRO A 117 29.46 -3.86 6.47
C PRO A 117 30.71 -4.23 7.31
#